data_AF-A0A0F9E7X1-F1
#
_entry.id   AF-A0A0F9E7X1-F1
#
_cell.length_a   1.000
_cell.length_b   1.000
_cell.length_c   1.000
_cell.angle_alpha   90.00
_cell.angle_beta   90.00
_cell.angle_gamma   90.00
#
_symmetry.space_group_name_H-M   'P 1'
#
loop_
_entity.id
_entity.type
_entity.pdbx_description
1 polymer ?
#
loop_
_entity_poly.entity_id
_entity_poly.type
_entity_poly.pdbx_seq_one_letter_code
_entity_poly.pdbx_strand_id
1 'polypeptide(L)'
;MIAPSSVPMVWVPVLPYTLVAPGQSPALVSLDHYEEAYSNRATIVLAAGSSLDPNVSLLSPEQYLGVPILISYGYFGTDGAFAGSVDHGPLYVVRWDVSSEEGVVLLTFDCVSWWEFLEGSAMWRDPRANLEPPPLVWPRTTTILDIVKARIEPRAPVFLDEDDGIIATYAPYIEAQQGDSVLAFVRNMMNMTECAISIRPDGFHIVRPDIDKPPHYTYSTGGHTFYRVNRSNRLIIPNTVYAVEQTAAIGSKVKHVGTAEDVDSLGKVGTIATFIVDSGIKSAAEASNRAGAWMRRQRLKKWTGNLRVPMNPIQEIYDVVEANDWRSGIAMKGVVTRLHRHW
;
A
#
# COMPACT_ATOMS: atom_id res chain seq x y z
N MET A 1 -16.69 10.49 -18.86
CA MET A 1 -17.88 11.06 -18.19
C MET A 1 -18.74 9.88 -17.77
N ILE A 2 -18.72 9.51 -16.49
CA ILE A 2 -19.55 8.42 -15.95
C ILE A 2 -20.96 8.99 -15.79
N ALA A 3 -21.98 8.31 -16.30
CA ALA A 3 -23.36 8.77 -16.25
C ALA A 3 -23.84 8.92 -14.79
N PRO A 4 -24.65 9.95 -14.46
CA PRO A 4 -25.00 10.33 -13.08
C PRO A 4 -25.94 9.36 -12.33
N SER A 5 -26.13 8.12 -12.81
CA SER A 5 -27.07 7.15 -12.22
C SER A 5 -26.44 5.81 -11.83
N SER A 6 -25.13 5.63 -11.96
CA SER A 6 -24.50 4.37 -11.58
C SER A 6 -24.25 4.33 -10.07
N VAL A 7 -25.10 3.62 -9.34
CA VAL A 7 -24.86 3.26 -7.93
C VAL A 7 -23.60 2.41 -7.89
N PRO A 8 -22.56 2.80 -7.13
CA PRO A 8 -21.37 1.99 -7.04
C PRO A 8 -21.73 0.69 -6.32
N MET A 9 -21.07 -0.39 -6.70
CA MET A 9 -21.36 -1.72 -6.20
C MET A 9 -20.10 -2.38 -5.71
N VAL A 10 -20.31 -3.28 -4.76
CA VAL A 10 -19.27 -4.15 -4.23
C VAL A 10 -19.63 -5.58 -4.60
N TRP A 11 -18.65 -6.30 -5.14
CA TRP A 11 -18.71 -7.73 -5.35
C TRP A 11 -17.64 -8.40 -4.48
N VAL A 12 -18.08 -9.40 -3.70
CA VAL A 12 -17.24 -10.17 -2.77
C VAL A 12 -17.49 -11.65 -3.05
N PRO A 13 -16.70 -12.30 -3.92
CA PRO A 13 -16.71 -13.75 -4.04
C PRO A 13 -15.98 -14.35 -2.84
N VAL A 14 -16.64 -15.31 -2.18
CA VAL A 14 -16.07 -16.06 -1.06
C VAL A 14 -15.93 -17.50 -1.51
N LEU A 15 -14.81 -17.84 -2.14
CA LEU A 15 -14.63 -19.16 -2.75
C LEU A 15 -14.81 -20.31 -1.72
N PRO A 16 -15.48 -21.42 -2.07
CA PRO A 16 -16.01 -21.77 -3.39
C PRO A 16 -17.43 -21.23 -3.67
N TYR A 17 -17.99 -20.39 -2.80
CA TYR A 17 -19.37 -19.90 -2.90
C TYR A 17 -19.43 -18.54 -3.61
N THR A 18 -20.31 -18.44 -4.60
CA THR A 18 -20.56 -17.18 -5.29
C THR A 18 -21.72 -16.46 -4.59
N LEU A 19 -21.51 -15.16 -4.34
CA LEU A 19 -22.48 -14.07 -4.25
C LEU A 19 -22.72 -13.50 -2.86
N VAL A 20 -22.18 -12.29 -2.68
CA VAL A 20 -22.83 -11.23 -1.92
C VAL A 20 -22.91 -10.01 -2.85
N ALA A 21 -24.09 -9.79 -3.44
CA ALA A 21 -24.44 -8.55 -4.13
C ALA A 21 -25.60 -7.89 -3.37
N PRO A 22 -25.77 -6.56 -3.44
CA PRO A 22 -26.95 -5.90 -2.88
C PRO A 22 -28.25 -6.60 -3.34
N GLY A 23 -29.04 -7.08 -2.37
CA GLY A 23 -30.32 -7.75 -2.62
C GLY A 23 -30.28 -9.28 -2.82
N GLN A 24 -29.12 -9.94 -2.68
CA GLN A 24 -29.03 -11.40 -2.63
C GLN A 24 -28.82 -11.90 -1.19
N SER A 25 -29.12 -13.17 -0.90
CA SER A 25 -28.93 -13.77 0.44
C SER A 25 -27.73 -14.72 0.42
N PRO A 26 -26.74 -14.59 1.32
CA PRO A 26 -26.65 -13.55 2.35
C PRO A 26 -26.40 -12.16 1.75
N ALA A 27 -27.01 -11.13 2.33
CA ALA A 27 -26.94 -9.76 1.81
C ALA A 27 -25.75 -9.01 2.40
N LEU A 28 -25.04 -8.24 1.58
CA LEU A 28 -24.00 -7.34 2.09
C LEU A 28 -24.69 -6.24 2.90
N VAL A 29 -24.37 -6.17 4.19
CA VAL A 29 -24.91 -5.14 5.09
C VAL A 29 -23.96 -3.95 5.13
N SER A 30 -22.68 -4.21 5.30
CA SER A 30 -21.64 -3.17 5.28
C SER A 30 -20.29 -3.74 4.87
N LEU A 31 -19.47 -2.88 4.27
CA LEU A 31 -18.06 -3.16 4.03
C LEU A 31 -17.20 -1.95 4.39
N ASP A 32 -16.23 -2.17 5.28
CA ASP A 32 -15.15 -1.23 5.57
C ASP A 32 -13.84 -1.79 5.04
N HIS A 33 -13.28 -1.19 3.98
CA HIS A 33 -12.04 -1.63 3.33
C HIS A 33 -10.97 -0.54 3.43
N TYR A 34 -9.84 -0.89 4.04
CA TYR A 34 -8.70 -0.01 4.25
C TYR A 34 -7.50 -0.52 3.45
N GLU A 35 -7.01 0.30 2.53
CA GLU A 35 -5.74 0.09 1.85
C GLU A 35 -4.77 1.19 2.29
N GLU A 36 -3.57 0.82 2.73
CA GLU A 36 -2.49 1.76 3.02
C GLU A 36 -1.14 1.14 2.66
N ALA A 37 -0.08 1.95 2.66
CA ALA A 37 1.25 1.43 2.41
C ALA A 37 1.57 0.29 3.40
N TYR A 38 1.75 -0.92 2.87
CA TYR A 38 2.06 -2.13 3.64
C TYR A 38 0.97 -2.60 4.64
N SER A 39 -0.30 -2.32 4.38
CA SER A 39 -1.44 -2.96 5.06
C SER A 39 -2.66 -2.90 4.15
N ASN A 40 -3.43 -3.99 4.12
CA ASN A 40 -4.72 -4.02 3.45
C ASN A 40 -5.65 -4.92 4.26
N ARG A 41 -6.78 -4.36 4.71
CA ARG A 41 -7.71 -5.03 5.62
C ARG A 41 -9.15 -4.67 5.27
N ALA A 42 -10.06 -5.60 5.52
CA ALA A 42 -11.48 -5.34 5.39
C ALA A 42 -12.29 -5.97 6.51
N THR A 43 -13.37 -5.31 6.90
CA THR A 43 -14.44 -5.89 7.71
C THR A 43 -15.68 -5.99 6.85
N ILE A 44 -16.19 -7.21 6.65
CA ILE A 44 -17.35 -7.52 5.81
C ILE A 44 -18.47 -8.00 6.73
N VAL A 45 -19.63 -7.36 6.67
CA VAL A 45 -20.81 -7.78 7.43
C VAL A 45 -21.90 -8.27 6.48
N LEU A 46 -22.36 -9.50 6.70
CA LEU A 46 -23.36 -10.18 5.90
C LEU A 46 -24.61 -10.45 6.74
N ALA A 47 -25.79 -10.19 6.20
CA ALA A 47 -27.05 -10.62 6.79
C ALA A 47 -27.46 -11.96 6.19
N ALA A 48 -27.53 -12.98 7.03
CA ALA A 48 -28.28 -14.19 6.73
C ALA A 48 -29.76 -13.89 7.03
N GLY A 49 -30.64 -14.09 6.04
CA GLY A 49 -32.08 -13.90 6.20
C GLY A 49 -32.69 -14.80 7.29
N SER A 50 -33.99 -14.61 7.56
CA SER A 50 -34.76 -15.33 8.60
C SER A 50 -34.77 -16.85 8.45
N SER A 51 -34.38 -17.36 7.29
CA SER A 51 -33.86 -18.72 7.14
C SER A 51 -32.48 -18.59 6.50
N LEU A 52 -31.45 -19.06 7.20
CA LEU A 52 -30.35 -19.71 6.48
C LEU A 52 -31.04 -20.76 5.60
N ASP A 53 -31.05 -20.55 4.28
CA ASP A 53 -31.55 -21.56 3.35
C ASP A 53 -30.90 -22.88 3.77
N PRO A 54 -31.64 -23.96 4.07
CA PRO A 54 -31.02 -25.21 4.49
C PRO A 54 -30.02 -25.77 3.47
N ASN A 55 -30.06 -25.28 2.21
CA ASN A 55 -29.06 -25.57 1.18
C ASN A 55 -27.92 -24.52 1.10
N VAL A 56 -28.16 -23.28 1.56
CA VAL A 56 -27.10 -22.34 1.98
C VAL A 56 -26.94 -22.52 3.48
N SER A 57 -26.61 -23.74 3.91
CA SER A 57 -25.86 -23.84 5.15
C SER A 57 -24.68 -22.93 4.91
N LEU A 58 -24.62 -21.77 5.58
CA LEU A 58 -23.34 -21.16 5.86
C LEU A 58 -22.57 -22.29 6.50
N LEU A 59 -21.81 -22.99 5.67
CA LEU A 59 -20.93 -24.03 6.08
C LEU A 59 -20.19 -23.45 7.26
N SER A 60 -20.28 -24.17 8.38
CA SER A 60 -19.64 -23.88 9.66
C SER A 60 -18.63 -22.74 9.46
N PRO A 61 -18.93 -21.47 9.85
CA PRO A 61 -18.17 -20.29 9.43
C PRO A 61 -16.64 -20.40 9.61
N GLU A 62 -16.20 -21.33 10.45
CA GLU A 62 -14.84 -21.86 10.54
C GLU A 62 -14.21 -22.25 9.19
N GLN A 63 -15.00 -22.68 8.20
CA GLN A 63 -14.54 -23.06 6.85
C GLN A 63 -14.07 -21.87 6.02
N TYR A 64 -14.46 -20.64 6.40
CA TYR A 64 -13.98 -19.43 5.73
C TYR A 64 -12.61 -18.99 6.23
N LEU A 65 -12.13 -19.48 7.40
CA LEU A 65 -10.83 -19.10 7.92
C LEU A 65 -9.70 -19.52 6.95
N GLY A 66 -8.88 -18.55 6.56
CA GLY A 66 -7.80 -18.71 5.60
C GLY A 66 -8.25 -18.75 4.13
N VAL A 67 -9.54 -18.62 3.86
CA VAL A 67 -10.06 -18.54 2.48
C VAL A 67 -9.78 -17.16 1.90
N PRO A 68 -9.25 -17.07 0.66
CA PRO A 68 -9.08 -15.80 -0.02
C PRO A 68 -10.42 -15.23 -0.49
N ILE A 69 -10.58 -13.93 -0.31
CA ILE A 69 -11.70 -13.10 -0.75
C ILE A 69 -11.14 -11.99 -1.66
N LEU A 70 -11.79 -11.78 -2.79
CA LEU A 70 -11.45 -10.70 -3.73
C LEU A 70 -12.52 -9.61 -3.66
N ILE A 71 -12.20 -8.45 -3.09
CA ILE A 71 -13.15 -7.34 -3.11
C ILE A 71 -13.04 -6.66 -4.47
N SER A 72 -14.17 -6.51 -5.16
CA SER A 72 -14.25 -5.81 -6.43
C SER A 72 -15.23 -4.65 -6.33
N TYR A 73 -14.82 -3.45 -6.73
CA TYR A 73 -15.72 -2.30 -6.80
C TYR A 73 -16.01 -1.99 -8.26
N GLY A 74 -17.23 -1.61 -8.58
CA GLY A 74 -17.60 -1.22 -9.93
C GLY A 74 -18.90 -0.44 -10.00
N TYR A 75 -19.44 -0.34 -11.20
CA TYR A 75 -20.70 0.32 -11.50
C TYR A 75 -21.57 -0.60 -12.33
N PHE A 76 -22.89 -0.51 -12.22
CA PHE A 76 -23.74 -1.11 -13.25
C PHE A 76 -23.67 -0.29 -14.54
N GLY A 77 -23.43 -1.00 -15.64
CA GLY A 77 -23.67 -0.49 -16.98
C GLY A 77 -25.16 -0.27 -17.22
N THR A 78 -25.49 0.44 -18.30
CA THR A 78 -26.89 0.66 -18.73
C THR A 78 -27.62 -0.63 -19.11
N ASP A 79 -26.88 -1.71 -19.35
CA ASP A 79 -27.34 -3.07 -19.62
C ASP A 79 -27.50 -3.92 -18.35
N GLY A 80 -27.22 -3.37 -17.17
CA GLY A 80 -27.24 -4.09 -15.89
C GLY A 80 -26.03 -5.02 -15.69
N ALA A 81 -25.04 -5.00 -16.59
CA ALA A 81 -23.79 -5.71 -16.39
C ALA A 81 -22.91 -4.98 -15.38
N PHE A 82 -22.20 -5.72 -14.54
CA PHE A 82 -21.16 -5.15 -13.68
C PHE A 82 -20.01 -4.69 -14.58
N ALA A 83 -19.87 -3.37 -14.72
CA ALA A 83 -18.96 -2.72 -15.65
C ALA A 83 -18.00 -1.80 -14.90
N GLY A 84 -16.79 -1.64 -15.45
CA GLY A 84 -15.74 -0.81 -14.83
C GLY A 84 -15.35 -1.32 -13.44
N SER A 85 -15.36 -2.64 -13.25
CA SER A 85 -14.94 -3.25 -12.01
C SER A 85 -13.43 -3.25 -11.88
N VAL A 86 -12.96 -2.95 -10.67
CA VAL A 86 -11.56 -3.12 -10.28
C VAL A 86 -11.52 -4.11 -9.13
N ASP A 87 -10.78 -5.18 -9.36
CA ASP A 87 -10.51 -6.21 -8.38
C ASP A 87 -9.33 -5.72 -7.52
N HIS A 88 -9.45 -5.86 -6.21
CA HIS A 88 -8.39 -5.54 -5.28
C HIS A 88 -7.53 -6.77 -4.97
N GLY A 89 -6.35 -6.53 -4.40
CA GLY A 89 -5.50 -7.58 -3.88
C GLY A 89 -6.25 -8.54 -2.95
N PRO A 90 -5.92 -9.84 -2.97
CA PRO A 90 -6.63 -10.84 -2.18
C PRO A 90 -6.51 -10.54 -0.68
N LEU A 91 -7.62 -10.69 0.02
CA LEU A 91 -7.72 -10.68 1.47
C LEU A 91 -8.06 -12.08 1.97
N TYR A 92 -7.73 -12.38 3.22
CA TYR A 92 -7.94 -13.69 3.82
C TYR A 92 -8.71 -13.51 5.11
N VAL A 93 -9.78 -14.29 5.29
CA VAL A 93 -10.56 -14.25 6.53
C VAL A 93 -9.70 -14.82 7.66
N VAL A 94 -9.41 -14.02 8.67
CA VAL A 94 -8.63 -14.45 9.85
C VAL A 94 -9.49 -14.58 11.10
N ARG A 95 -10.68 -13.99 11.07
CA ARG A 95 -11.66 -14.07 12.13
C ARG A 95 -13.05 -13.95 11.54
N TRP A 96 -13.99 -14.64 12.17
CA TRP A 96 -15.41 -14.48 11.93
C TRP A 96 -16.13 -14.35 13.27
N ASP A 97 -17.25 -13.63 13.27
CA ASP A 97 -18.15 -13.50 14.41
C ASP A 97 -19.59 -13.64 13.92
N VAL A 98 -20.44 -14.31 14.68
CA VAL A 98 -21.90 -14.38 14.43
C VAL A 98 -22.62 -13.64 15.55
N SER A 99 -23.46 -12.68 15.19
CA SER A 99 -24.41 -12.05 16.10
C SER A 99 -25.84 -12.33 15.67
N SER A 100 -26.71 -12.62 16.63
CA SER A 100 -28.15 -12.77 16.41
C SER A 100 -28.84 -11.51 16.90
N GLU A 101 -29.52 -10.82 16.00
CA GLU A 101 -30.31 -9.62 16.30
C GLU A 101 -31.80 -9.90 16.02
N GLU A 102 -32.67 -8.92 16.30
CA GLU A 102 -34.11 -9.08 16.12
C GLU A 102 -34.45 -9.25 14.61
N GLY A 103 -34.70 -10.49 14.21
CA GLY A 103 -35.12 -10.83 12.85
C GLY A 103 -33.99 -11.06 11.83
N VAL A 104 -32.73 -10.99 12.24
CA VAL A 104 -31.56 -11.21 11.36
C VAL A 104 -30.40 -11.86 12.11
N VAL A 105 -29.65 -12.70 11.41
CA VAL A 105 -28.35 -13.18 11.88
C VAL A 105 -27.27 -12.48 11.06
N LEU A 106 -26.33 -11.82 11.73
CA LEU A 106 -25.20 -11.16 11.08
C LEU A 106 -23.96 -12.03 11.19
N LEU A 107 -23.25 -12.15 10.08
CA LEU A 107 -21.93 -12.76 10.01
C LEU A 107 -20.92 -11.66 9.68
N THR A 108 -19.96 -11.46 10.56
CA THR A 108 -18.87 -10.50 10.36
C THR A 108 -17.59 -11.26 10.03
N PHE A 109 -16.87 -10.83 9.00
CA PHE A 109 -15.55 -11.32 8.67
C PHE A 109 -14.52 -10.20 8.82
N ASP A 110 -13.46 -10.47 9.57
CA ASP A 110 -12.26 -9.67 9.54
C ASP A 110 -11.24 -10.31 8.60
N CYS A 111 -10.85 -9.54 7.59
CA CYS A 111 -9.99 -9.98 6.51
C CYS A 111 -8.70 -9.17 6.50
N VAL A 112 -7.59 -9.83 6.22
CA VAL A 112 -6.26 -9.21 6.11
C VAL A 112 -5.55 -9.68 4.85
N SER A 113 -4.62 -8.89 4.37
CA SER A 113 -3.85 -9.21 3.17
C SER A 113 -2.59 -10.00 3.49
N TRP A 114 -1.79 -10.26 2.45
CA TRP A 114 -0.45 -10.79 2.63
C TRP A 114 0.46 -9.91 3.48
N TRP A 115 0.18 -8.62 3.66
CA TRP A 115 0.98 -7.75 4.53
C TRP A 115 0.99 -8.24 5.96
N GLU A 116 -0.17 -8.58 6.51
CA GLU A 116 -0.30 -9.05 7.89
C GLU A 116 0.36 -10.42 8.08
N PHE A 117 0.32 -11.29 7.06
CA PHE A 117 1.07 -12.54 7.07
C PHE A 117 2.59 -12.34 6.99
N LEU A 118 3.07 -11.38 6.20
CA LEU A 118 4.48 -11.02 6.15
C LEU A 118 4.96 -10.40 7.47
N GLU A 119 4.09 -9.67 8.17
CA GLU A 119 4.40 -9.13 9.50
C GLU A 119 4.51 -10.24 10.55
N GLY A 120 3.59 -11.21 10.53
CA GLY A 120 3.66 -12.40 11.40
C GLY A 120 4.74 -13.40 11.00
N SER A 121 5.33 -13.27 9.81
CA SER A 121 6.40 -14.15 9.34
C SER A 121 7.75 -13.68 9.85
N ALA A 122 8.46 -14.56 10.55
CA ALA A 122 9.81 -14.28 10.99
C ALA A 122 10.85 -14.56 9.90
N MET A 123 11.90 -13.75 9.88
CA MET A 123 13.16 -14.02 9.21
C MET A 123 13.83 -15.19 9.92
N TRP A 124 13.49 -16.40 9.49
CA TRP A 124 13.90 -17.64 10.15
C TRP A 124 14.32 -18.70 9.13
N ARG A 125 15.29 -19.53 9.51
CA ARG A 125 15.65 -20.76 8.82
C ARG A 125 14.85 -21.89 9.44
N ASP A 126 13.76 -22.33 8.81
CA ASP A 126 13.02 -23.48 9.31
C ASP A 126 13.96 -24.70 9.35
N PRO A 127 14.30 -25.24 10.54
CA PRO A 127 15.22 -26.36 10.66
C PRO A 127 14.61 -27.67 10.11
N ARG A 128 13.30 -27.69 9.84
CA ARG A 128 12.56 -28.84 9.30
C ARG A 128 12.30 -28.73 7.80
N ALA A 129 12.42 -27.53 7.22
CA ALA A 129 12.24 -27.36 5.79
C ALA A 129 13.44 -27.97 5.06
N ASN A 130 13.17 -28.89 4.13
CA ASN A 130 14.17 -29.42 3.21
C ASN A 130 14.53 -28.42 2.08
N LEU A 131 13.99 -27.20 2.13
CA LEU A 131 14.34 -26.12 1.22
C LEU A 131 15.49 -25.31 1.82
N GLU A 132 16.45 -24.91 1.00
CA GLU A 132 17.45 -23.94 1.46
C GLU A 132 16.73 -22.66 1.88
N PRO A 133 16.87 -22.23 3.14
CA PRO A 133 16.27 -20.97 3.58
C PRO A 133 16.90 -19.84 2.78
N PRO A 134 16.17 -18.75 2.50
CA PRO A 134 16.81 -17.62 1.86
C PRO A 134 17.85 -17.04 2.84
N PRO A 135 19.03 -16.62 2.34
CA PRO A 135 20.16 -16.28 3.19
C PRO A 135 19.81 -15.10 4.10
N LEU A 136 20.22 -15.13 5.37
CA LEU A 136 20.04 -13.98 6.27
C LEU A 136 21.04 -12.85 5.98
N VAL A 137 22.05 -13.14 5.16
CA VAL A 137 23.09 -12.19 4.77
C VAL A 137 23.09 -12.09 3.26
N TRP A 138 22.98 -10.88 2.74
CA TRP A 138 23.14 -10.60 1.32
C TRP A 138 24.46 -9.89 1.09
N PRO A 139 25.42 -10.55 0.43
CA PRO A 139 26.62 -9.86 -0.02
C PRO A 139 26.23 -8.84 -1.09
N ARG A 140 27.11 -7.85 -1.32
CA ARG A 140 26.91 -6.68 -2.21
C ARG A 140 26.83 -7.00 -3.71
N THR A 141 26.18 -8.11 -4.03
CA THR A 141 25.99 -8.71 -5.35
C THR A 141 24.51 -8.89 -5.68
N THR A 142 23.62 -8.85 -4.68
CA THR A 142 22.18 -9.02 -4.87
C THR A 142 21.49 -7.67 -4.78
N THR A 143 20.68 -7.33 -5.79
CA THR A 143 19.99 -6.04 -5.84
C THR A 143 18.85 -5.98 -4.82
N ILE A 144 18.40 -4.77 -4.46
CA ILE A 144 17.22 -4.62 -3.59
C ILE A 144 16.01 -5.37 -4.16
N LEU A 145 15.79 -5.27 -5.47
CA LEU A 145 14.70 -5.99 -6.15
C LEU A 145 14.79 -7.49 -5.90
N ASP A 146 15.94 -8.09 -6.15
CA ASP A 146 16.14 -9.54 -6.02
C ASP A 146 15.98 -9.99 -4.56
N ILE A 147 16.44 -9.18 -3.60
CA ILE A 147 16.26 -9.43 -2.16
C ILE A 147 14.77 -9.43 -1.81
N VAL A 148 14.03 -8.41 -2.25
CA VAL A 148 12.58 -8.28 -1.99
C VAL A 148 11.82 -9.43 -2.64
N LYS A 149 12.12 -9.76 -3.90
CA LYS A 149 11.54 -10.90 -4.63
C LYS A 149 11.75 -12.21 -3.89
N ALA A 150 12.99 -12.52 -3.49
CA ALA A 150 13.31 -13.74 -2.76
C ALA A 150 12.53 -13.90 -1.44
N ARG A 151 12.04 -12.80 -0.85
CA ARG A 151 11.26 -12.82 0.40
C ARG A 151 9.74 -12.85 0.19
N ILE A 152 9.25 -12.30 -0.92
CA ILE A 152 7.81 -12.17 -1.19
C ILE A 152 7.30 -13.26 -2.15
N GLU A 153 8.05 -13.61 -3.19
CA GLU A 153 7.65 -14.56 -4.24
C GLU A 153 7.25 -15.97 -3.76
N PRO A 154 7.73 -16.48 -2.60
CA PRO A 154 7.16 -17.71 -2.03
C PRO A 154 5.67 -17.63 -1.68
N ARG A 155 5.07 -16.43 -1.64
CA ARG A 155 3.66 -16.19 -1.31
C ARG A 155 2.84 -15.70 -2.50
N ALA A 156 3.38 -14.77 -3.28
CA ALA A 156 2.74 -14.27 -4.50
C ALA A 156 3.77 -13.61 -5.44
N PRO A 157 3.51 -13.55 -6.75
CA PRO A 157 4.40 -12.90 -7.71
C PRO A 157 4.72 -11.45 -7.37
N VAL A 158 5.91 -10.99 -7.77
CA VAL A 158 6.35 -9.60 -7.61
C VAL A 158 6.70 -9.00 -8.97
N PHE A 159 5.99 -7.93 -9.31
CA PHE A 159 6.15 -7.18 -10.55
C PHE A 159 6.88 -5.87 -10.28
N LEU A 160 7.81 -5.52 -11.17
CA LEU A 160 8.43 -4.19 -11.18
C LEU A 160 7.76 -3.38 -12.29
N ASP A 161 6.78 -2.56 -11.92
CA ASP A 161 6.04 -1.72 -12.86
C ASP A 161 6.85 -0.47 -13.22
N GLU A 162 7.54 0.10 -12.23
CA GLU A 162 8.31 1.32 -12.40
C GLU A 162 9.65 1.27 -11.65
N ASP A 163 10.73 1.59 -12.38
CA ASP A 163 12.08 1.67 -11.83
C ASP A 163 12.43 3.09 -11.40
N ASP A 164 13.13 3.19 -10.26
CA ASP A 164 13.72 4.44 -9.76
C ASP A 164 15.22 4.54 -10.06
N GLY A 165 15.78 3.53 -10.74
CA GLY A 165 17.20 3.42 -11.04
C GLY A 165 18.06 2.97 -9.86
N ILE A 166 17.47 2.71 -8.69
CA ILE A 166 18.14 2.23 -7.48
C ILE A 166 17.73 0.79 -7.19
N ILE A 167 16.43 0.47 -7.22
CA ILE A 167 15.91 -0.83 -6.77
C ILE A 167 16.51 -2.00 -7.55
N ALA A 168 16.68 -1.84 -8.86
CA ALA A 168 17.19 -2.88 -9.76
C ALA A 168 18.72 -2.84 -9.95
N THR A 169 19.44 -1.85 -9.41
CA THR A 169 20.89 -1.67 -9.65
C THR A 169 21.72 -1.67 -8.38
N TYR A 170 21.16 -1.19 -7.27
CA TYR A 170 21.86 -1.06 -6.00
C TYR A 170 21.87 -2.39 -5.25
N ALA A 171 23.07 -2.84 -4.88
CA ALA A 171 23.32 -4.08 -4.17
C ALA A 171 23.94 -3.81 -2.78
N PRO A 172 23.11 -3.51 -1.77
CA PRO A 172 23.58 -3.24 -0.41
C PRO A 172 24.16 -4.48 0.27
N TYR A 173 25.00 -4.25 1.30
CA TYR A 173 25.33 -5.28 2.28
C TYR A 173 24.30 -5.25 3.39
N ILE A 174 23.58 -6.35 3.59
CA ILE A 174 22.53 -6.41 4.61
C ILE A 174 22.62 -7.73 5.35
N GLU A 175 22.42 -7.63 6.66
CA GLU A 175 22.21 -8.76 7.55
C GLU A 175 20.83 -8.60 8.19
N ALA A 176 19.94 -9.56 7.94
CA ALA A 176 18.67 -9.68 8.66
C ALA A 176 18.93 -10.37 10.00
N GLN A 177 18.30 -9.89 11.08
CA GLN A 177 18.35 -10.60 12.35
C GLN A 177 17.35 -11.74 12.35
N GLN A 178 17.73 -12.86 12.97
CA GLN A 178 16.84 -13.98 13.13
C GLN A 178 15.66 -13.58 14.02
N GLY A 179 14.44 -13.79 13.54
CA GLY A 179 13.22 -13.38 14.23
C GLY A 179 12.63 -12.03 13.80
N ASP A 180 13.35 -11.23 13.01
CA ASP A 180 12.80 -9.99 12.45
C ASP A 180 11.54 -10.27 11.61
N SER A 181 10.57 -9.37 11.60
CA SER A 181 9.43 -9.46 10.67
C SER A 181 9.93 -9.38 9.23
N VAL A 182 9.45 -10.28 8.36
CA VAL A 182 9.74 -10.21 6.91
C VAL A 182 9.25 -8.87 6.35
N LEU A 183 8.10 -8.39 6.80
CA LEU A 183 7.58 -7.09 6.37
C LEU A 183 8.46 -5.92 6.85
N ALA A 184 8.93 -5.94 8.09
CA ALA A 184 9.85 -4.92 8.60
C ALA A 184 11.15 -4.90 7.77
N PHE A 185 11.68 -6.08 7.44
CA PHE A 185 12.83 -6.22 6.56
C PHE A 185 12.57 -5.65 5.16
N VAL A 186 11.46 -6.03 4.52
CA VAL A 186 11.05 -5.49 3.21
C VAL A 186 10.86 -3.98 3.27
N ARG A 187 10.24 -3.43 4.32
CA ARG A 187 10.09 -1.98 4.50
C ARG A 187 11.43 -1.28 4.60
N ASN A 188 12.40 -1.87 5.30
CA ASN A 188 13.76 -1.33 5.38
C ASN A 188 14.44 -1.33 4.00
N MET A 189 14.23 -2.37 3.21
CA MET A 189 14.72 -2.45 1.83
C MET A 189 14.08 -1.41 0.93
N MET A 190 12.76 -1.28 0.98
CA MET A 190 12.07 -0.26 0.21
C MET A 190 12.46 1.14 0.71
N ASN A 191 12.77 1.35 1.99
CA ASN A 191 13.26 2.65 2.50
C ASN A 191 14.58 3.13 1.89
N MET A 192 15.29 2.24 1.20
CA MET A 192 16.50 2.55 0.45
C MET A 192 16.23 3.07 -0.98
N THR A 193 15.01 2.91 -1.50
CA THR A 193 14.66 3.25 -2.88
C THR A 193 13.74 4.48 -2.90
N GLU A 194 13.06 4.77 -3.99
CA GLU A 194 11.91 5.69 -4.09
C GLU A 194 10.61 4.92 -4.35
N CYS A 195 10.74 3.64 -4.65
CA CYS A 195 9.61 2.79 -4.94
C CYS A 195 8.81 2.48 -3.67
N ALA A 196 7.56 2.11 -3.90
CA ALA A 196 6.65 1.56 -2.91
C ALA A 196 6.01 0.30 -3.47
N ILE A 197 5.42 -0.51 -2.59
CA ILE A 197 4.77 -1.75 -2.99
C ILE A 197 3.26 -1.63 -2.74
N SER A 198 2.45 -2.01 -3.72
CA SER A 198 1.01 -2.24 -3.61
C SER A 198 0.68 -3.71 -3.85
N ILE A 199 -0.48 -4.17 -3.38
CA ILE A 199 -0.99 -5.51 -3.71
C ILE A 199 -2.15 -5.32 -4.70
N ARG A 200 -2.08 -6.03 -5.82
CA ARG A 200 -3.12 -6.16 -6.84
C ARG A 200 -3.60 -7.61 -6.92
N PRO A 201 -4.65 -7.94 -7.69
CA PRO A 201 -5.18 -9.30 -7.79
C PRO A 201 -4.15 -10.36 -8.19
N ASP A 202 -3.17 -9.99 -9.00
CA ASP A 202 -2.13 -10.86 -9.57
C ASP A 202 -0.84 -10.91 -8.75
N GLY A 203 -0.67 -10.04 -7.75
CA GLY A 203 0.48 -10.09 -6.84
C GLY A 203 0.89 -8.74 -6.29
N PHE A 204 2.18 -8.62 -5.98
CA PHE A 204 2.78 -7.40 -5.46
C PHE A 204 3.35 -6.57 -6.61
N HIS A 205 2.99 -5.30 -6.66
CA HIS A 205 3.48 -4.36 -7.67
C HIS A 205 4.37 -3.33 -7.03
N ILE A 206 5.57 -3.20 -7.57
CA ILE A 206 6.52 -2.17 -7.20
C ILE A 206 6.32 -0.99 -8.15
N VAL A 207 5.88 0.13 -7.59
CA VAL A 207 5.59 1.38 -8.31
C VAL A 207 6.48 2.51 -7.78
N ARG A 208 6.63 3.60 -8.53
CA ARG A 208 7.33 4.81 -8.07
C ARG A 208 6.34 5.95 -7.87
N PRO A 209 5.91 6.20 -6.62
CA PRO A 209 5.08 7.36 -6.28
C PRO A 209 5.72 8.65 -6.77
N ASP A 210 5.03 9.36 -7.65
CA ASP A 210 5.56 10.57 -8.29
C ASP A 210 4.47 11.62 -8.42
N ILE A 211 4.56 12.64 -7.57
CA ILE A 211 3.58 13.74 -7.51
C ILE A 211 3.61 14.63 -8.75
N ASP A 212 4.68 14.59 -9.55
CA ASP A 212 4.83 15.42 -10.73
C ASP A 212 4.09 14.81 -11.94
N LYS A 213 3.74 13.51 -11.90
CA LYS A 213 2.87 12.87 -12.90
C LYS A 213 1.50 13.57 -12.99
N PRO A 214 0.84 13.54 -14.16
CA PRO A 214 -0.53 14.04 -14.28
C PRO A 214 -1.46 13.38 -13.25
N PRO A 215 -2.45 14.10 -12.71
CA PRO A 215 -3.43 13.49 -11.82
C PRO A 215 -4.22 12.42 -12.58
N HIS A 216 -4.38 11.26 -11.95
CA HIS A 216 -5.29 10.21 -12.40
C HIS A 216 -6.74 10.67 -12.21
N TYR A 217 -7.00 11.41 -11.12
CA TYR A 217 -8.31 11.97 -10.81
C TYR A 217 -8.21 13.41 -10.33
N THR A 218 -9.13 14.24 -10.81
CA THR A 218 -9.29 15.64 -10.37
C THR A 218 -10.68 15.84 -9.78
N TYR A 219 -10.73 16.21 -8.50
CA TYR A 219 -11.93 16.52 -7.76
C TYR A 219 -12.12 18.04 -7.69
N SER A 220 -13.33 18.54 -7.89
CA SER A 220 -13.59 19.98 -7.86
C SER A 220 -15.01 20.35 -7.49
N THR A 221 -15.18 21.58 -6.96
CA THR A 221 -16.49 22.19 -6.70
C THR A 221 -17.14 22.61 -8.03
N GLY A 222 -17.72 21.66 -8.75
CA GLY A 222 -18.30 21.85 -10.08
C GLY A 222 -18.00 20.73 -11.08
N GLY A 223 -17.13 19.78 -10.72
CA GLY A 223 -16.83 18.57 -11.48
C GLY A 223 -17.07 17.31 -10.66
N HIS A 224 -16.08 16.42 -10.58
CA HIS A 224 -16.12 15.28 -9.64
C HIS A 224 -16.12 15.82 -8.21
N THR A 225 -17.29 15.77 -7.58
CA THR A 225 -17.50 16.43 -6.28
C THR A 225 -16.68 15.78 -5.17
N PHE A 226 -16.38 16.57 -4.14
CA PHE A 226 -15.86 16.08 -2.87
C PHE A 226 -16.71 16.65 -1.73
N TYR A 227 -16.87 15.89 -0.66
CA TYR A 227 -17.60 16.29 0.54
C TYR A 227 -16.73 17.06 1.53
N ARG A 228 -15.44 16.74 1.59
CA ARG A 228 -14.48 17.38 2.48
C ARG A 228 -13.08 17.31 1.91
N VAL A 229 -12.35 18.42 2.00
CA VAL A 229 -10.91 18.49 1.75
C VAL A 229 -10.24 19.13 2.95
N ASN A 230 -9.25 18.44 3.52
CA ASN A 230 -8.34 19.01 4.51
C ASN A 230 -6.93 18.96 3.94
N ARG A 231 -6.18 20.05 4.04
CA ARG A 231 -4.78 20.11 3.64
C ARG A 231 -3.91 20.55 4.81
N SER A 232 -2.76 19.94 4.95
CA SER A 232 -1.69 20.31 5.87
C SER A 232 -0.38 20.44 5.11
N ASN A 233 0.45 21.36 5.56
CA ASN A 233 1.82 21.55 5.06
C ASN A 233 2.75 21.57 6.26
N ARG A 234 3.91 20.94 6.12
CA ARG A 234 4.96 20.97 7.14
C ARG A 234 6.31 21.27 6.50
N LEU A 235 7.22 21.82 7.32
CA LEU A 235 8.62 21.87 6.92
C LEU A 235 9.23 20.48 6.96
N ILE A 236 10.18 20.22 6.06
CA ILE A 236 10.94 18.97 6.06
C ILE A 236 12.05 19.13 7.09
N ILE A 237 12.05 18.26 8.11
CA ILE A 237 13.12 18.20 9.11
C ILE A 237 13.49 16.72 9.26
N PRO A 238 14.76 16.34 9.06
CA PRO A 238 15.90 17.17 8.64
C PRO A 238 15.78 17.65 7.19
N ASN A 239 16.21 18.89 6.90
CA ASN A 239 16.09 19.54 5.58
C ASN A 239 17.35 19.39 4.70
N THR A 240 18.41 18.78 5.22
CA THR A 240 19.64 18.45 4.51
C THR A 240 20.01 17.02 4.83
N VAL A 241 20.34 16.22 3.81
CA VAL A 241 20.81 14.84 3.99
C VAL A 241 22.14 14.67 3.27
N TYR A 242 23.09 14.05 3.97
CA TYR A 242 24.36 13.61 3.42
C TYR A 242 24.36 12.08 3.36
N ALA A 243 24.59 11.50 2.19
CA ALA A 243 24.88 10.08 2.04
C ALA A 243 26.39 9.89 1.92
N VAL A 244 26.96 9.03 2.76
CA VAL A 244 28.40 8.81 2.87
C VAL A 244 28.70 7.33 2.96
N GLU A 245 29.83 6.89 2.37
CA GLU A 245 30.24 5.49 2.45
C GLU A 245 30.61 5.07 3.89
N GLN A 246 31.17 5.98 4.68
CA GLN A 246 31.61 5.70 6.04
C GLN A 246 31.58 6.98 6.87
N THR A 247 31.50 6.82 8.18
CA THR A 247 31.73 7.95 9.10
C THR A 247 33.20 8.37 8.99
N ALA A 248 33.45 9.68 8.88
CA ALA A 248 34.80 10.20 8.89
C ALA A 248 35.41 9.94 10.27
N ALA A 249 36.37 9.01 10.38
CA ALA A 249 37.28 8.99 11.52
C ALA A 249 38.14 10.27 11.49
N ILE A 250 38.59 10.74 12.66
CA ILE A 250 39.48 11.91 12.74
C ILE A 250 40.68 11.70 11.81
N GLY A 251 40.86 12.62 10.85
CA GLY A 251 41.95 12.56 9.86
C GLY A 251 41.69 11.71 8.61
N SER A 252 40.54 11.03 8.50
CA SER A 252 40.16 10.25 7.32
C SER A 252 39.31 11.07 6.34
N LYS A 253 39.62 10.99 5.04
CA LYS A 253 38.77 11.57 3.99
C LYS A 253 37.68 10.57 3.61
N VAL A 254 36.43 11.02 3.63
CA VAL A 254 35.31 10.27 3.03
C VAL A 254 35.47 10.36 1.51
N LYS A 255 35.52 9.22 0.81
CA LYS A 255 35.79 9.16 -0.62
C LYS A 255 34.56 9.49 -1.46
N HIS A 256 33.39 9.09 -0.99
CA HIS A 256 32.12 9.24 -1.69
C HIS A 256 31.10 9.94 -0.80
N VAL A 257 30.65 11.11 -1.24
CA VAL A 257 29.65 11.95 -0.56
C VAL A 257 28.63 12.41 -1.58
N GLY A 258 27.36 12.36 -1.21
CA GLY A 258 26.25 12.96 -1.94
C GLY A 258 25.36 13.75 -0.99
N THR A 259 24.73 14.80 -1.51
CA THR A 259 23.91 15.71 -0.70
C THR A 259 22.58 15.98 -1.40
N ALA A 260 21.52 16.12 -0.61
CA ALA A 260 20.23 16.63 -1.08
C ALA A 260 19.59 17.52 -0.02
N GLU A 261 18.86 18.55 -0.46
CA GLU A 261 18.34 19.62 0.39
C GLU A 261 16.90 19.99 0.01
N ASP A 262 16.10 20.43 0.98
CA ASP A 262 14.84 21.16 0.74
C ASP A 262 15.06 22.65 0.97
N VAL A 263 15.31 23.39 -0.14
CA VAL A 263 15.66 24.82 -0.13
C VAL A 263 14.62 25.66 0.62
N ASP A 264 13.33 25.35 0.47
CA ASP A 264 12.25 26.06 1.17
C ASP A 264 12.35 25.93 2.69
N SER A 265 12.58 24.70 3.18
CA SER A 265 12.72 24.43 4.61
C SER A 265 14.03 25.00 5.14
N LEU A 266 15.12 24.88 4.37
CA LEU A 266 16.43 25.44 4.69
C LEU A 266 16.34 26.97 4.87
N GLY A 267 15.66 27.67 3.97
CA GLY A 267 15.47 29.12 4.07
C GLY A 267 14.64 29.58 5.27
N LYS A 268 13.84 28.69 5.89
CA LYS A 268 12.95 29.02 7.02
C LYS A 268 13.54 28.68 8.38
N VAL A 269 14.29 27.59 8.50
CA VAL A 269 14.82 27.12 9.80
C VAL A 269 16.33 26.92 9.83
N GLY A 270 17.05 27.31 8.77
CA GLY A 270 18.49 27.07 8.63
C GLY A 270 18.79 25.60 8.31
N THR A 271 20.05 25.20 8.44
CA THR A 271 20.48 23.82 8.13
C THR A 271 20.23 22.88 9.31
N ILE A 272 19.40 21.86 9.08
CA ILE A 272 19.22 20.72 10.00
C ILE A 272 19.57 19.46 9.22
N ALA A 273 20.76 18.93 9.49
CA ALA A 273 21.35 17.85 8.72
C ALA A 273 21.12 16.46 9.32
N THR A 274 21.06 15.45 8.45
CA THR A 274 21.18 14.03 8.81
C THR A 274 22.16 13.31 7.90
N PHE A 275 22.64 12.16 8.35
CA PHE A 275 23.61 11.34 7.64
C PHE A 275 23.05 9.95 7.37
N ILE A 276 23.16 9.50 6.14
CA ILE A 276 22.98 8.10 5.74
C ILE A 276 24.38 7.53 5.57
N VAL A 277 24.79 6.69 6.50
CA VAL A 277 26.08 6.00 6.44
C VAL A 277 25.85 4.63 5.85
N ASP A 278 26.39 4.41 4.66
CA ASP A 278 26.19 3.17 3.93
C ASP A 278 27.49 2.76 3.25
N SER A 279 28.16 1.78 3.86
CA SER A 279 29.41 1.23 3.34
C SER A 279 29.28 0.69 1.91
N GLY A 280 28.06 0.39 1.44
CA GLY A 280 27.72 -0.06 0.10
C GLY A 280 28.05 0.93 -1.02
N ILE A 281 28.09 2.23 -0.73
CA ILE A 281 28.26 3.30 -1.73
C ILE A 281 29.63 3.19 -2.43
N LYS A 282 29.62 3.04 -3.76
CA LYS A 282 30.84 2.87 -4.60
C LYS A 282 31.22 4.12 -5.40
N SER A 283 30.36 5.14 -5.42
CA SER A 283 30.59 6.37 -6.17
C SER A 283 29.87 7.58 -5.58
N ALA A 284 30.32 8.79 -5.94
CA ALA A 284 29.63 10.03 -5.56
C ALA A 284 28.24 10.17 -6.23
N ALA A 285 28.07 9.62 -7.44
CA ALA A 285 26.79 9.60 -8.13
C ALA A 285 25.77 8.74 -7.38
N GLU A 286 26.18 7.55 -6.95
CA GLU A 286 25.37 6.67 -6.11
C GLU A 286 25.01 7.32 -4.78
N ALA A 287 25.98 7.93 -4.09
CA ALA A 287 25.71 8.70 -2.87
C ALA A 287 24.66 9.81 -3.10
N SER A 288 24.78 10.53 -4.22
CA SER A 288 23.85 11.61 -4.57
C SER A 288 22.43 11.07 -4.86
N ASN A 289 22.33 9.92 -5.54
CA ASN A 289 21.06 9.24 -5.78
C ASN A 289 20.39 8.83 -4.45
N ARG A 290 21.16 8.32 -3.48
CA ARG A 290 20.66 7.92 -2.15
C ARG A 290 20.14 9.11 -1.35
N ALA A 291 20.92 10.19 -1.30
CA ALA A 291 20.51 11.43 -0.67
C ALA A 291 19.24 12.00 -1.34
N GLY A 292 19.20 11.99 -2.67
CA GLY A 292 18.07 12.42 -3.48
C GLY A 292 16.79 11.61 -3.22
N ALA A 293 16.90 10.28 -3.19
CA ALA A 293 15.79 9.36 -2.92
C ALA A 293 15.18 9.61 -1.53
N TRP A 294 16.04 9.74 -0.52
CA TRP A 294 15.60 10.08 0.84
C TRP A 294 14.85 11.41 0.88
N MET A 295 15.40 12.45 0.22
CA MET A 295 14.78 13.77 0.19
C MET A 295 13.46 13.79 -0.59
N ARG A 296 13.38 13.07 -1.72
CA ARG A 296 12.13 12.91 -2.50
C ARG A 296 11.02 12.27 -1.66
N ARG A 297 11.33 11.24 -0.88
CA ARG A 297 10.37 10.66 0.08
C ARG A 297 9.88 11.67 1.11
N GLN A 298 10.76 12.52 1.64
CA GLN A 298 10.32 13.55 2.58
C GLN A 298 9.42 14.60 1.91
N ARG A 299 9.73 14.97 0.66
CA ARG A 299 8.90 15.91 -0.12
C ARG A 299 7.51 15.36 -0.40
N LEU A 300 7.37 14.06 -0.67
CA LEU A 300 6.05 13.41 -0.77
C LEU A 300 5.23 13.53 0.53
N LYS A 301 5.89 13.66 1.68
CA LYS A 301 5.25 13.84 3.00
C LYS A 301 5.15 15.31 3.43
N LYS A 302 5.60 16.27 2.62
CA LYS A 302 5.56 17.71 2.93
C LYS A 302 4.12 18.23 2.93
N TRP A 303 3.38 17.84 1.90
CA TRP A 303 1.96 18.12 1.75
C TRP A 303 1.17 16.86 2.07
N THR A 304 0.30 16.94 3.06
CA THR A 304 -0.60 15.84 3.41
C THR A 304 -2.01 16.37 3.50
N GLY A 305 -2.99 15.49 3.40
CA GLY A 305 -4.37 15.89 3.46
C GLY A 305 -5.30 14.70 3.46
N ASN A 306 -6.56 14.98 3.76
CA ASN A 306 -7.63 13.98 3.72
C ASN A 306 -8.72 14.50 2.79
N LEU A 307 -9.11 13.66 1.84
CA LEU A 307 -10.18 13.93 0.91
C LEU A 307 -11.31 12.93 1.17
N ARG A 308 -12.54 13.42 1.32
CA ARG A 308 -13.75 12.58 1.37
C ARG A 308 -14.55 12.85 0.10
N VAL A 309 -14.73 11.84 -0.73
CA VAL A 309 -15.38 11.90 -2.04
C VAL A 309 -16.47 10.83 -2.15
N PRO A 310 -17.39 10.93 -3.13
CA PRO A 310 -18.15 9.76 -3.56
C PRO A 310 -17.20 8.60 -3.92
N MET A 311 -17.63 7.36 -3.70
CA MET A 311 -16.80 6.19 -3.98
C MET A 311 -16.37 6.17 -5.45
N ASN A 312 -15.06 6.16 -5.67
CA ASN A 312 -14.43 5.95 -6.97
C ASN A 312 -13.86 4.51 -6.99
N PRO A 313 -14.52 3.55 -7.66
CA PRO A 313 -14.11 2.15 -7.73
C PRO A 313 -12.71 1.93 -8.27
N ILE A 314 -12.24 2.79 -9.18
CA ILE A 314 -10.99 2.61 -9.92
C ILE A 314 -9.81 3.30 -9.21
N GLN A 315 -10.06 3.98 -8.10
CA GLN A 315 -9.01 4.65 -7.32
C GLN A 315 -8.12 3.59 -6.66
N GLU A 316 -6.80 3.63 -6.89
CA GLU A 316 -5.80 2.80 -6.23
C GLU A 316 -4.94 3.61 -5.26
N ILE A 317 -4.20 2.91 -4.39
CA ILE A 317 -3.08 3.51 -3.68
C ILE A 317 -1.95 3.87 -4.66
N TYR A 318 -1.23 4.93 -4.36
CA TYR A 318 -0.20 5.57 -5.17
C TYR A 318 -0.67 6.31 -6.42
N ASP A 319 -1.97 6.34 -6.69
CA ASP A 319 -2.53 7.27 -7.68
C ASP A 319 -2.25 8.72 -7.31
N VAL A 320 -1.99 9.54 -8.32
CA VAL A 320 -1.93 11.00 -8.17
C VAL A 320 -3.34 11.57 -8.23
N VAL A 321 -3.74 12.30 -7.20
CA VAL A 321 -5.02 12.99 -7.15
C VAL A 321 -4.85 14.49 -7.00
N GLU A 322 -5.76 15.22 -7.59
CA GLU A 322 -5.87 16.67 -7.45
C GLU A 322 -7.25 17.04 -6.89
N ALA A 323 -7.30 18.01 -5.98
CA ALA A 323 -8.53 18.55 -5.42
C ALA A 323 -8.50 20.07 -5.48
N ASN A 324 -9.51 20.66 -6.13
CA ASN A 324 -9.63 22.09 -6.40
C ASN A 324 -10.93 22.65 -5.81
N ASP A 325 -10.82 23.45 -4.75
CA ASP A 325 -11.94 24.19 -4.16
C ASP A 325 -11.80 25.70 -4.45
N TRP A 326 -12.51 26.18 -5.47
CA TRP A 326 -12.43 27.59 -5.87
C TRP A 326 -13.00 28.54 -4.81
N ARG A 327 -13.83 28.05 -3.87
CA ARG A 327 -14.44 28.88 -2.82
C ARG A 327 -13.43 29.25 -1.74
N SER A 328 -12.52 28.32 -1.42
CA SER A 328 -11.46 28.52 -0.43
C SER A 328 -10.10 28.86 -1.05
N GLY A 329 -9.99 28.82 -2.38
CA GLY A 329 -8.72 28.97 -3.11
C GLY A 329 -7.76 27.80 -2.87
N ILE A 330 -8.24 26.68 -2.32
CA ILE A 330 -7.42 25.51 -2.05
C ILE A 330 -7.26 24.71 -3.34
N ALA A 331 -6.02 24.60 -3.81
CA ALA A 331 -5.59 23.59 -4.75
C ALA A 331 -4.63 22.63 -4.04
N MET A 332 -4.90 21.33 -4.14
CA MET A 332 -4.06 20.28 -3.57
C MET A 332 -3.79 19.23 -4.64
N LYS A 333 -2.53 18.87 -4.81
CA LYS A 333 -2.09 17.70 -5.57
C LYS A 333 -1.33 16.80 -4.61
N GLY A 334 -1.55 15.50 -4.69
CA GLY A 334 -0.91 14.54 -3.81
C GLY A 334 -1.01 13.12 -4.32
N VAL A 335 -0.17 12.25 -3.76
CA VAL A 335 -0.23 10.81 -4.00
C VAL A 335 -1.10 10.16 -2.93
N VAL A 336 -2.02 9.28 -3.31
CA VAL A 336 -2.86 8.54 -2.36
C VAL A 336 -2.00 7.53 -1.61
N THR A 337 -1.78 7.72 -0.31
CA THR A 337 -1.02 6.76 0.52
C THR A 337 -1.90 5.87 1.37
N ARG A 338 -3.17 6.25 1.50
CA ARG A 338 -4.21 5.53 2.22
C ARG A 338 -5.56 5.77 1.57
N LEU A 339 -6.34 4.71 1.45
CA LEU A 339 -7.68 4.72 0.92
C LEU A 339 -8.59 3.97 1.89
N HIS A 340 -9.74 4.56 2.19
CA HIS A 340 -10.77 3.96 3.02
C HIS A 340 -12.08 4.01 2.25
N ARG A 341 -12.60 2.84 1.89
CA ARG A 341 -13.92 2.69 1.27
C ARG A 341 -14.88 2.14 2.30
N HIS A 342 -16.03 2.80 2.38
CA HIS A 342 -17.15 2.40 3.22
C HIS A 342 -18.35 2.23 2.29
N TRP A 343 -18.95 1.04 2.30
CA TRP A 343 -20.13 0.70 1.53
C TRP A 343 -21.28 0.34 2.46
#